data_AF-A0A345U9U8-F1
#
_entry.id   AF-A0A345U9U8-F1
#
_cell.length_a   1.000
_cell.length_b   1.000
_cell.length_c   1.000
_cell.angle_alpha   90.00
_cell.angle_beta   90.00
_cell.angle_gamma   90.00
#
_symmetry.space_group_name_H-M   'P 1'
#
loop_
_entity.id
_entity.type
_entity.pdbx_description
1 polymer ?
#
loop_
_entity_poly.entity_id
_entity_poly.type
_entity_poly.pdbx_seq_one_letter_code
_entity_poly.pdbx_strand_id
1 'polypeptide(L)' 'MKIYYQRNRWIWGFSTGAESWNGRLAMLAFVIIFFIEIFFIPIIELLGL' A
#
# COMPACT_ATOMS: atom_id res chain seq x y z
N MET A 1 26.29 10.89 -19.46
CA MET A 1 26.17 9.98 -18.30
C MET A 1 24.73 9.46 -18.26
N LYS A 2 24.45 8.25 -18.77
CA LYS A 2 23.11 7.67 -18.62
C LYS A 2 22.90 7.39 -17.14
N ILE A 3 22.15 8.27 -16.46
CA ILE A 3 21.68 8.01 -15.11
C ILE A 3 20.72 6.84 -15.27
N TYR A 4 21.23 5.63 -15.09
CA TYR A 4 20.43 4.42 -14.99
C TYR A 4 19.26 4.76 -14.07
N TYR A 5 18.04 4.66 -14.57
CA TYR A 5 16.80 4.81 -13.83
C TYR A 5 16.85 3.78 -12.70
N GLN A 6 17.36 4.16 -11.51
CA GLN A 6 17.58 3.27 -10.37
C GLN A 6 16.20 2.93 -9.76
N ARG A 7 15.40 2.11 -10.47
CA ARG A 7 14.02 1.75 -10.11
C ARG A 7 13.90 0.96 -8.81
N ASN A 8 15.01 0.51 -8.24
CA ASN A 8 15.04 -0.40 -7.10
C ASN A 8 15.99 0.08 -5.98
N ARG A 9 16.18 1.39 -5.83
CA ARG A 9 16.75 1.94 -4.59
C ARG A 9 15.62 2.16 -3.60
N TRP A 10 15.78 1.63 -2.39
CA TRP A 10 14.93 1.98 -1.27
C TRP A 10 15.27 3.41 -0.85
N ILE A 11 14.43 4.36 -1.27
CA ILE A 11 14.59 5.78 -0.99
C ILE A 11 13.46 6.18 -0.04
N TRP A 12 13.82 6.69 1.12
CA TRP A 12 12.87 7.24 2.08
C TRP A 12 12.43 8.64 1.62
N GLY A 13 11.15 8.96 1.79
CA GLY A 13 10.54 10.24 1.41
C GLY A 13 9.56 10.12 0.23
N PHE A 14 9.06 11.26 -0.23
CA PHE A 14 8.10 11.36 -1.34
C PHE A 14 8.81 11.18 -2.69
N SER A 15 9.10 9.92 -3.03
CA SER A 15 9.63 9.54 -4.34
C SER A 15 8.56 8.84 -5.17
N THR A 16 8.72 8.86 -6.50
CA THR A 16 7.83 8.13 -7.41
C THR A 16 7.81 6.62 -7.15
N GLY A 17 8.92 6.06 -6.63
CA GLY A 17 9.00 4.66 -6.22
C GLY A 17 8.14 4.39 -4.98
N ALA A 18 8.24 5.27 -3.96
CA ALA A 18 7.44 5.16 -2.74
C ALA A 18 5.94 5.31 -3.03
N GLU A 19 5.55 6.26 -3.89
CA GLU A 19 4.16 6.43 -4.31
C GLU A 19 3.62 5.17 -5.01
N SER A 20 4.38 4.59 -5.95
CA SER A 20 3.95 3.37 -6.64
C SER A 20 3.83 2.16 -5.72
N TRP A 21 4.71 2.01 -4.72
CA TRP A 21 4.64 0.90 -3.76
C TRP A 21 3.48 1.09 -2.77
N ASN A 22 3.32 2.29 -2.22
CA ASN A 22 2.21 2.62 -1.32
C ASN A 22 0.86 2.46 -2.02
N GLY A 23 0.74 2.87 -3.29
CA GLY A 23 -0.47 2.69 -4.07
C GLY A 23 -0.85 1.22 -4.26
N ARG A 24 0.12 0.34 -4.55
CA ARG A 24 -0.13 -1.12 -4.68
C ARG A 24 -0.55 -1.73 -3.36
N LEU A 25 0.12 -1.38 -2.27
CA LEU A 25 -0.23 -1.86 -0.93
C LEU A 25 -1.63 -1.39 -0.52
N ALA A 26 -2.00 -0.14 -0.84
CA ALA A 26 -3.34 0.38 -0.59
C ALA A 26 -4.42 -0.38 -1.37
N MET A 27 -4.20 -0.67 -2.66
CA MET A 27 -5.15 -1.45 -3.46
C MET A 27 -5.33 -2.87 -2.92
N LEU A 28 -4.24 -3.53 -2.48
CA LEU A 28 -4.34 -4.85 -1.85
C LEU A 28 -5.06 -4.79 -0.51
N ALA A 29 -4.71 -3.83 0.35
CA ALA A 29 -5.35 -3.63 1.64
C ALA A 29 -6.85 -3.37 1.49
N PHE A 30 -7.26 -2.57 0.49
CA PHE A 30 -8.66 -2.29 0.19
C PHE A 30 -9.44 -3.58 -0.10
N VAL A 31 -8.90 -4.47 -0.93
CA VAL A 31 -9.53 -5.76 -1.22
C VAL A 31 -9.61 -6.65 0.02
N ILE A 32 -8.50 -6.75 0.78
CA ILE A 32 -8.43 -7.54 2.02
C ILE A 32 -9.46 -7.07 3.04
N ILE A 33 -9.65 -5.77 3.17
CA ILE A 33 -10.60 -5.15 4.10
C ILE A 33 -12.04 -5.63 3.83
N PHE A 34 -12.47 -5.71 2.57
CA PHE A 34 -13.80 -6.28 2.24
C PHE A 34 -13.89 -7.77 2.55
N PHE A 35 -12.82 -8.54 2.32
CA PHE A 35 -12.81 -9.95 2.72
C PHE A 35 -12.96 -10.09 4.24
N ILE A 36 -12.31 -9.24 5.01
CA ILE A 36 -12.42 -9.26 6.48
C ILE A 36 -13.84 -8.89 6.93
N GLU A 37 -14.43 -7.85 6.34
CA GLU A 37 -15.82 -7.42 6.61
C GLU A 37 -16.83 -8.55 6.38
N ILE A 38 -16.67 -9.30 5.30
CA ILE A 38 -17.62 -10.35 4.92
C ILE A 38 -17.51 -11.58 5.84
N PHE A 39 -16.30 -11.96 6.25
CA PHE A 39 -16.05 -13.26 6.86
C PHE A 39 -15.73 -13.23 8.37
N PHE A 40 -15.35 -12.08 8.93
CA PHE A 40 -14.78 -12.02 10.28
C PHE A 40 -15.47 -11.00 11.17
N ILE A 41 -15.14 -9.72 11.01
CA ILE A 41 -15.59 -8.64 11.92
C ILE A 41 -15.87 -7.36 11.14
N PRO A 42 -16.75 -6.48 11.66
CA PRO A 42 -16.99 -5.19 11.03
C PRO A 42 -15.71 -4.35 11.01
N ILE A 43 -15.53 -3.59 9.94
CA ILE A 43 -14.37 -2.75 9.66
C ILE A 43 -14.20 -1.66 10.72
N ILE A 44 -15.31 -1.14 11.26
CA ILE A 44 -15.27 -0.13 12.31
C ILE A 44 -14.54 -0.68 13.55
N GLU A 45 -14.86 -1.92 13.94
CA GLU A 45 -14.25 -2.61 15.06
C GLU A 45 -12.80 -3.01 14.76
N LEU A 46 -12.51 -3.48 13.53
CA LEU A 46 -11.15 -3.77 13.09
C LEU A 46 -10.24 -2.53 13.16
N LEU A 47 -10.78 -1.35 12.85
CA LEU A 47 -10.08 -0.07 12.91
C LEU A 47 -10.01 0.53 14.32
N GLY A 48 -10.70 -0.08 15.30
CA GLY A 48 -10.76 0.40 16.68
C GLY A 48 -11.57 1.69 16.84
N LEU A 49 -12.54 1.92 15.97
CA LEU A 49 -13.49 3.04 15.99
C LEU A 49 -14.86 2.56 16.49
#